data_AF-A0A928VCW3-F1
#
_entry.id   AF-A0A928VCW3-F1
#
_cell.length_a   1.000
_cell.length_b   1.000
_cell.length_c   1.000
_cell.angle_alpha   90.00
_cell.angle_beta   90.00
_cell.angle_gamma   90.00
#
_symmetry.space_group_name_H-M   'P 1'
#
loop_
_entity.id
_entity.type
_entity.pdbx_description
1 polymer ?
#
loop_
_entity_poly.entity_id
_entity_poly.type
_entity_poly.pdbx_seq_one_letter_code
_entity_poly.pdbx_strand_id
1 'polypeptide(L)' 'MSFNDVVETIKNLPFEEKQEIQVLLAQYLREERREEIYVNGQQSRLEEQCGGLKFSSNIDELKQLLEE' A
#
# COMPACT_ATOMS: atom_id res chain seq x y z
N MET A 1 -11.14 -21.82 5.10
CA MET A 1 -11.45 -20.79 6.11
C MET A 1 -11.88 -19.54 5.35
N SER A 2 -13.14 -19.14 5.48
CA SER A 2 -13.72 -17.93 4.91
C SER A 2 -13.34 -16.70 5.74
N PHE A 3 -13.50 -15.49 5.19
CA PHE A 3 -13.33 -14.26 5.98
C PHE A 3 -14.24 -14.24 7.20
N ASN A 4 -15.49 -14.71 7.05
CA ASN A 4 -16.43 -14.83 8.17
C ASN A 4 -15.90 -15.79 9.26
N ASP A 5 -15.26 -16.91 8.85
CA ASP A 5 -14.69 -17.86 9.81
C ASP A 5 -13.55 -17.20 10.61
N VAL A 6 -12.72 -16.36 9.96
CA VAL A 6 -11.63 -15.61 10.61
C VAL A 6 -12.19 -14.60 11.61
N VAL A 7 -13.21 -13.84 11.20
CA VAL A 7 -13.84 -12.82 12.07
C VAL A 7 -14.47 -13.47 13.30
N GLU A 8 -15.25 -14.54 13.12
CA GLU A 8 -15.85 -15.25 14.26
C GLU A 8 -14.79 -15.91 15.15
N THR A 9 -13.68 -16.39 14.58
CA THR A 9 -12.56 -16.90 15.38
C THR A 9 -11.95 -15.79 16.25
N ILE A 10 -11.58 -14.65 15.66
CA ILE A 10 -11.01 -13.51 16.38
C ILE A 10 -11.98 -12.99 17.46
N LYS A 11 -13.28 -12.93 17.14
CA LYS A 11 -14.32 -12.49 18.09
C LYS A 11 -14.41 -13.37 19.33
N ASN A 12 -14.13 -14.66 19.22
CA ASN A 12 -14.20 -15.61 20.34
C ASN A 12 -12.91 -15.70 21.16
N LEU A 13 -11.83 -14.99 20.79
CA LEU A 13 -10.57 -14.97 21.55
C LEU A 13 -10.67 -14.20 22.88
N PRO A 14 -9.79 -14.49 23.85
CA PRO A 14 -9.57 -13.65 25.02
C PRO A 14 -9.23 -12.20 24.65
N PHE A 15 -9.43 -11.29 25.61
CA PHE A 15 -9.21 -9.86 25.37
C PHE A 15 -7.74 -9.56 25.05
N GLU A 16 -6.83 -10.19 25.78
CA GLU A 16 -5.38 -10.01 25.65
C GLU A 16 -4.90 -10.45 24.26
N GLU A 17 -5.37 -11.58 23.77
CA GLU A 17 -5.04 -12.09 22.44
C GLU A 17 -5.58 -11.16 21.33
N LYS A 18 -6.78 -10.60 21.51
CA LYS A 18 -7.32 -9.57 20.58
C LYS A 18 -6.45 -8.33 20.55
N GLN A 19 -5.94 -7.88 21.70
CA GLN A 19 -5.03 -6.73 21.76
C GLN A 19 -3.71 -7.03 21.07
N GLU A 20 -3.16 -8.22 21.27
CA GLU A 20 -1.93 -8.64 20.59
C GLU A 20 -2.13 -8.69 19.06
N ILE A 21 -3.22 -9.29 18.60
CA ILE A 21 -3.59 -9.30 17.17
C ILE A 21 -3.73 -7.89 16.63
N GLN A 22 -4.33 -6.95 17.36
CA GLN A 22 -4.44 -5.56 16.94
C GLN A 22 -3.06 -4.92 16.73
N VAL A 23 -2.12 -5.14 17.64
CA VAL A 23 -0.74 -4.62 17.54
C VAL A 23 -0.02 -5.23 16.33
N LEU A 24 -0.13 -6.54 16.15
CA LEU A 24 0.50 -7.26 15.03
C LEU A 24 -0.07 -6.81 13.68
N LEU A 25 -1.40 -6.74 13.54
CA LEU A 25 -2.04 -6.27 12.31
C LEU A 25 -1.63 -4.85 11.96
N ALA A 26 -1.53 -3.95 12.94
CA ALA A 26 -1.03 -2.60 12.71
C ALA A 26 0.42 -2.59 12.20
N GLN A 27 1.26 -3.53 12.65
CA GLN A 27 2.62 -3.67 12.13
C GLN A 27 2.64 -4.18 10.69
N TYR A 28 1.87 -5.22 10.38
CA TYR A 28 1.84 -5.80 9.03
C TYR A 28 1.33 -4.80 8.00
N LEU A 29 0.27 -4.06 8.31
CA LEU A 29 -0.23 -2.99 7.43
C LEU A 29 0.83 -1.90 7.17
N ARG A 30 1.64 -1.56 8.18
CA ARG A 30 2.76 -0.62 7.99
C ARG A 30 3.85 -1.21 7.10
N GLU A 31 4.13 -2.50 7.20
CA GLU A 31 5.13 -3.18 6.37
C GLU A 31 4.69 -3.27 4.92
N GLU A 32 3.43 -3.65 4.67
CA GLU A 32 2.85 -3.67 3.33
C GLU A 32 2.92 -2.30 2.65
N ARG A 33 2.57 -1.23 3.36
CA ARG A 33 2.69 0.14 2.85
C ARG A 33 4.14 0.57 2.60
N ARG A 34 5.08 0.14 3.43
CA ARG A 34 6.51 0.41 3.22
C ARG A 34 7.03 -0.28 1.97
N GLU A 35 6.63 -1.53 1.75
CA GLU A 35 6.99 -2.28 0.55
C GLU A 35 6.44 -1.60 -0.71
N GLU A 36 5.17 -1.18 -0.68
CA GLU A 36 4.54 -0.42 -1.77
C GLU A 36 5.34 0.86 -2.10
N ILE A 37 5.71 1.65 -1.08
CA ILE A 37 6.54 2.85 -1.26
C ILE A 37 7.91 2.50 -1.85
N TYR A 38 8.53 1.42 -1.37
CA TYR A 38 9.83 0.98 -1.88
C TYR A 38 9.74 0.58 -3.35
N VAL A 39 8.77 -0.26 -3.73
CA VAL A 39 8.54 -0.68 -5.11
C VAL A 39 8.26 0.53 -6.02
N ASN A 40 7.38 1.44 -5.60
CA ASN A 40 7.09 2.66 -6.36
C ASN A 40 8.36 3.52 -6.55
N GLY A 41 9.17 3.67 -5.49
CA GLY A 41 10.43 4.40 -5.58
C GLY A 41 11.46 3.74 -6.50
N GLN A 42 11.51 2.41 -6.55
CA GLN A 42 12.36 1.68 -7.50
C GLN A 42 11.88 1.89 -8.93
N GLN A 43 10.57 1.83 -9.16
CA GLN A 43 9.96 2.06 -10.47
C GLN A 43 10.22 3.48 -10.98
N SER A 44 10.01 4.50 -10.14
CA SER A 44 10.31 5.90 -10.51
C SER A 44 11.78 6.13 -10.82
N ARG A 45 12.71 5.45 -10.11
CA ARG A 45 14.15 5.51 -10.42
C ARG A 45 14.48 4.89 -11.78
N LEU A 46 13.82 3.80 -12.15
CA LEU A 46 13.99 3.20 -13.48
C LEU A 46 13.44 4.12 -14.57
N GLU A 47 12.27 4.74 -14.35
CA GLU A 47 11.69 5.72 -15.29
C GLU A 47 12.57 6.95 -15.46
N GLU A 48 13.19 7.44 -14.40
CA GLU A 48 14.20 8.51 -14.46
C GLU A 48 15.40 8.10 -15.32
N GLN A 49 16.00 6.94 -15.02
CA GLN A 49 17.18 6.44 -15.72
C GLN A 49 16.93 6.19 -17.21
N CYS A 50 15.72 5.75 -17.56
CA CYS A 50 15.30 5.52 -18.94
C CYS A 50 14.84 6.80 -19.66
N GLY A 51 14.85 7.96 -18.99
CA GLY A 51 14.38 9.23 -19.56
C GLY A 51 12.87 9.28 -19.82
N GLY A 52 12.09 8.42 -19.15
CA GLY A 52 10.64 8.30 -19.30
C GLY A 52 9.84 9.35 -18.52
N LEU A 53 10.48 10.05 -17.57
CA LEU A 53 9.82 11.10 -16.79
C LEU A 53 9.51 12.32 -17.67
N LYS A 54 8.22 12.57 -17.88
CA LYS A 54 7.72 13.77 -18.56
C LYS A 54 7.21 14.76 -17.52
N PHE A 55 7.76 15.97 -17.56
CA PHE A 55 7.30 17.08 -16.72
C PHE A 55 6.65 18.14 -17.59
N SER A 56 5.56 18.72 -17.11
CA SER A 56 4.96 19.90 -17.73
C SER A 56 4.54 20.88 -16.66
N SER A 57 4.72 22.18 -16.94
CA SER A 57 4.17 23.27 -16.15
C SER A 57 2.77 23.68 -16.60
N ASN A 58 2.24 23.04 -17.65
CA ASN A 58 0.92 23.29 -18.21
C ASN A 58 -0.10 22.26 -17.67
N ILE A 59 -1.14 22.76 -17.00
CA ILE A 59 -2.15 21.91 -16.37
C ILE A 59 -2.97 21.10 -17.37
N ASP A 60 -3.15 21.60 -18.60
CA ASP A 60 -3.93 20.89 -19.62
C ASP A 60 -3.14 19.70 -20.18
N GLU A 61 -1.81 19.85 -20.33
CA GLU A 61 -0.91 18.75 -20.71
C GLU A 61 -0.79 17.70 -19.60
N LEU A 62 -0.72 18.13 -18.33
CA LEU A 62 -0.69 17.21 -17.20
C LEU A 62 -1.95 16.34 -17.10
N LYS A 63 -3.13 16.91 -17.41
CA LYS A 63 -4.39 16.13 -17.43
C LYS A 63 -4.39 15.06 -18.51
N GLN A 64 -3.89 15.37 -19.70
CA GLN A 64 -3.78 14.40 -20.79
C GLN A 64 -2.85 13.22 -20.42
N LEU A 65 -1.74 13.51 -19.73
CA LEU A 65 -0.80 12.47 -19.26
C LEU A 65 -1.39 11.55 -18.17
N LEU A 66 -2.47 11.95 -17.49
CA LEU A 66 -3.17 11.11 -16.50
C LEU A 66 -4.29 10.26 -17.10
N GLU A 67 -4.70 10.56 -18.34
CA GLU A 67 -5.76 9.85 -19.07
C GLU A 67 -5.22 8.78 -20.04
N GLU A 68 -3.90 8.75 -20.28
CA GLU A 68 -3.17 7.67 -20.98
C GLU A 68 -2.92 6.45 -20.07
#